data_AF-A0A7V8X569-F1
#
_entry.id   AF-A0A7V8X569-F1
#
_cell.length_a   1.000
_cell.length_b   1.000
_cell.length_c   1.000
_cell.angle_alpha   90.00
_cell.angle_beta   90.00
_cell.angle_gamma   90.00
#
_symmetry.space_group_name_H-M   'P 1'
#
loop_
_entity.id
_entity.type
_entity.pdbx_description
1 polymer ?
#
loop_
_entity_poly.entity_id
_entity_poly.type
_entity_poly.pdbx_seq_one_letter_code
_entity_poly.pdbx_strand_id
1 'polypeptide(L)'
;MANVSNAPEERTTNYKSRRILGRTVLYFGATLFAMFAALPFAWMVLTAFKTDNDLYNPNNNPFIYNDPPTWDNIAFLWNETTYPTFVLNTLIVALAVVVITVLAVVPAAYALTRLAGRWGE
;
A
#
# COMPACT_ATOMS: atom_id res chain seq x y z
N MET A 1 -17.42 -4.73 68.23
CA MET A 1 -16.14 -4.47 67.53
C MET A 1 -16.07 -5.42 66.34
N ALA A 2 -16.42 -4.97 65.14
CA ALA A 2 -16.21 -5.72 63.90
C ALA A 2 -15.42 -4.81 62.96
N ASN A 3 -14.20 -5.23 62.66
CA ASN A 3 -13.22 -4.52 61.85
C ASN A 3 -13.67 -4.54 60.38
N VAL A 4 -14.24 -3.44 59.91
CA VAL A 4 -14.53 -3.21 58.49
C VAL A 4 -13.30 -2.58 57.86
N SER A 5 -12.32 -3.42 57.53
CA SER A 5 -11.13 -2.99 56.79
C SER A 5 -10.56 -4.22 56.12
N ASN A 6 -10.51 -4.18 54.79
CA ASN A 6 -9.70 -4.99 53.85
C ASN A 6 -10.53 -5.41 52.63
N ALA A 7 -10.93 -4.44 51.81
CA ALA A 7 -11.18 -4.68 50.39
C ALA A 7 -9.88 -4.36 49.63
N PRO A 8 -9.26 -5.30 48.91
CA PRO A 8 -8.12 -4.99 48.06
C PRO A 8 -8.61 -4.37 46.74
N GLU A 9 -8.68 -3.04 46.69
CA GLU A 9 -8.79 -2.27 45.44
C GLU A 9 -7.43 -2.20 44.75
N GLU A 10 -7.00 -3.22 44.00
CA GLU A 10 -5.82 -3.05 43.13
C GLU A 10 -5.68 -4.11 42.02
N ARG A 11 -6.62 -4.16 41.07
CA ARG A 11 -6.48 -4.97 39.84
C ARG A 11 -7.07 -4.36 38.57
N THR A 12 -6.97 -3.05 38.35
CA THR A 12 -7.56 -2.40 37.16
C THR A 12 -6.55 -1.68 36.22
N THR A 13 -5.28 -1.58 36.59
CA THR A 13 -4.29 -0.77 35.85
C THR A 13 -3.56 -1.54 34.73
N ASN A 14 -3.46 -2.86 34.80
CA ASN A 14 -2.65 -3.67 33.88
C ASN A 14 -3.28 -3.99 32.51
N TYR A 15 -4.59 -3.78 32.32
CA TYR A 15 -5.23 -4.08 31.04
C TYR A 15 -5.04 -2.96 29.99
N LYS A 16 -5.01 -1.69 30.43
CA LYS A 16 -4.84 -0.53 29.54
C LYS A 16 -3.42 -0.42 29.00
N SER A 17 -2.38 -0.65 29.82
CA SER A 17 -0.98 -0.55 29.38
C SER A 17 -0.58 -1.59 28.34
N ARG A 18 -1.06 -2.85 28.43
CA ARG A 18 -0.79 -3.88 27.41
C ARG A 18 -1.43 -3.54 26.06
N ARG A 19 -2.60 -2.88 26.08
CA ARG A 19 -3.31 -2.44 24.87
C ARG A 19 -2.66 -1.21 24.21
N ILE A 20 -2.12 -0.28 24.99
CA ILE A 20 -1.39 0.89 24.49
C ILE A 20 -0.02 0.46 23.94
N LEU A 21 0.72 -0.37 24.66
CA LEU A 21 2.02 -0.89 24.21
C LEU A 21 1.88 -1.69 22.90
N GLY A 22 0.87 -2.57 22.79
CA GLY A 22 0.60 -3.31 21.57
C GLY A 22 0.27 -2.40 20.38
N ARG A 23 -0.48 -1.31 20.60
CA ARG A 23 -0.77 -0.32 19.56
C ARG A 23 0.47 0.48 19.16
N THR A 24 1.28 0.92 20.11
CA THR A 24 2.51 1.65 19.83
C THR A 24 3.48 0.81 19.01
N VAL A 25 3.67 -0.47 19.38
CA VAL A 25 4.52 -1.40 18.61
C VAL A 25 3.95 -1.66 17.22
N LEU A 26 2.63 -1.85 17.10
CA LEU A 26 1.98 -2.04 15.80
C LEU A 26 2.16 -0.81 14.91
N TYR A 27 1.86 0.39 15.40
CA TYR A 27 1.99 1.62 14.61
C TYR A 27 3.45 1.90 14.28
N PHE A 28 4.36 1.75 15.22
CA PHE A 28 5.79 1.95 14.96
C PHE A 28 6.32 0.95 13.92
N GLY A 29 5.99 -0.33 14.07
CA GLY A 29 6.35 -1.37 13.09
C GLY A 29 5.73 -1.12 11.72
N ALA A 30 4.44 -0.75 11.67
CA ALA A 30 3.75 -0.43 10.43
C ALA A 30 4.34 0.81 9.75
N THR A 31 4.67 1.86 10.50
CA THR A 31 5.31 3.07 9.98
C THR A 31 6.70 2.76 9.44
N LEU A 32 7.52 2.03 10.18
CA LEU A 32 8.86 1.65 9.72
C LEU A 32 8.80 0.79 8.45
N PHE A 33 7.88 -0.19 8.41
CA PHE A 33 7.65 -1.01 7.24
C PHE A 33 7.15 -0.19 6.05
N ALA A 34 6.21 0.73 6.27
CA ALA A 34 5.70 1.62 5.23
C ALA A 34 6.81 2.53 4.68
N MET A 35 7.68 3.08 5.53
CA MET A 35 8.83 3.87 5.09
C MET A 35 9.79 3.04 4.25
N PHE A 36 10.12 1.82 4.70
CA PHE A 36 10.97 0.90 3.95
C PHE A 36 10.35 0.54 2.59
N ALA A 37 9.06 0.22 2.56
CA ALA A 37 8.32 -0.07 1.33
C ALA A 37 8.21 1.15 0.40
N ALA A 38 8.23 2.38 0.95
CA ALA A 38 8.22 3.62 0.19
C ALA A 38 9.57 3.97 -0.44
N LEU A 39 10.70 3.41 0.04
CA LEU A 39 12.04 3.67 -0.51
C LEU A 39 12.14 3.46 -2.04
N PRO A 40 11.72 2.31 -2.62
CA PRO A 40 11.78 2.14 -4.07
C PRO A 40 10.91 3.14 -4.82
N PHE A 41 9.78 3.56 -4.25
CA PHE A 41 8.93 4.59 -4.87
C PHE A 41 9.57 5.98 -4.82
N ALA A 42 10.18 6.33 -3.69
CA ALA A 42 10.94 7.57 -3.57
C ALA A 42 12.09 7.60 -4.59
N TRP A 43 12.82 6.49 -4.74
CA TRP A 43 13.86 6.36 -5.75
C TRP A 43 13.32 6.49 -7.17
N MET A 44 12.22 5.83 -7.51
CA MET A 44 11.59 5.96 -8.84
C MET A 44 11.27 7.41 -9.17
N VAL A 45 10.73 8.17 -8.21
CA VAL A 45 10.43 9.60 -8.38
C VAL A 45 11.71 10.40 -8.59
N LEU A 46 12.76 10.17 -7.80
CA LEU A 46 14.05 10.85 -7.98
C LEU A 46 14.64 10.60 -9.38
N THR A 47 14.62 9.35 -9.84
CA THR A 47 15.15 8.98 -11.16
C THR A 47 14.29 9.50 -12.32
N ALA A 48 12.97 9.63 -12.14
CA ALA A 48 12.08 10.11 -13.19
C ALA A 48 12.37 11.58 -13.58
N PHE A 49 12.85 12.39 -12.62
CA PHE A 49 13.19 13.80 -12.84
C PHE A 49 14.69 14.05 -13.05
N LYS A 50 15.53 13.02 -13.00
CA LYS A 50 16.98 13.14 -13.21
C LYS A 50 17.28 13.22 -14.71
N THR A 51 18.25 14.03 -15.10
CA THR A 51 18.70 14.16 -16.50
C THR A 51 19.45 12.91 -16.94
N ASP A 52 19.42 12.57 -18.23
CA ASP A 52 20.16 11.42 -18.77
C ASP A 52 21.65 11.50 -18.44
N ASN A 53 22.26 12.69 -18.57
CA ASN A 53 23.67 12.91 -18.24
C ASN A 53 24.00 12.58 -16.78
N ASP A 54 23.09 12.87 -15.84
CA ASP A 54 23.24 12.60 -14.41
C ASP A 54 22.93 11.13 -14.06
N LEU A 55 22.19 10.41 -14.91
CA LEU A 55 21.98 8.96 -14.79
C LEU A 55 23.17 8.14 -15.29
N TYR A 56 23.82 8.56 -16.38
CA TYR A 56 24.91 7.80 -17.01
C TYR A 56 26.30 8.10 -16.42
N ASN A 57 26.46 9.11 -15.56
CA ASN A 57 27.75 9.43 -14.94
C ASN A 57 27.97 8.64 -13.64
N PRO A 58 28.91 7.67 -13.59
CA PRO A 58 29.15 6.85 -12.40
C PRO A 58 29.73 7.61 -11.21
N ASN A 59 30.24 8.82 -11.43
CA ASN A 59 30.83 9.66 -10.37
C ASN A 59 29.78 10.49 -9.62
N ASN A 60 28.53 10.51 -10.11
CA ASN A 60 27.47 11.32 -9.55
C ASN A 60 26.77 10.60 -8.39
N ASN A 61 26.46 11.33 -7.31
CA ASN A 61 25.68 10.76 -6.22
C ASN A 61 24.25 10.50 -6.71
N PRO A 62 23.75 9.25 -6.64
CA PRO A 62 22.46 8.93 -7.22
C PRO A 62 21.27 9.35 -6.34
N PHE A 63 21.50 9.72 -5.07
CA PHE A 63 20.47 10.23 -4.16
C PHE A 63 20.30 11.76 -4.21
N ILE A 64 21.14 12.47 -4.98
CA ILE A 64 21.14 13.93 -5.10
C ILE A 64 21.03 14.32 -6.57
N TYR A 65 20.34 15.42 -6.85
CA TYR A 65 20.30 16.04 -8.17
C TYR A 65 21.59 16.83 -8.38
N ASN A 66 22.41 16.43 -9.35
CA ASN A 66 23.61 17.19 -9.72
C ASN A 66 23.27 18.22 -10.81
N ASP A 67 22.32 17.89 -11.68
CA ASP A 67 21.71 18.77 -12.67
C ASP A 67 20.31 19.23 -12.23
N PRO A 68 19.78 20.36 -12.77
CA PRO A 68 18.41 20.78 -12.47
C PRO A 68 17.38 19.70 -12.87
N PRO A 69 16.31 19.49 -12.08
CA PRO A 69 15.29 18.49 -12.37
C PRO A 69 14.59 18.80 -13.69
N THR A 70 14.44 17.78 -14.55
CA THR A 70 13.84 17.91 -15.87
C THR A 70 12.48 17.23 -15.97
N TRP A 71 11.59 17.80 -16.80
CA TRP A 71 10.30 17.22 -17.19
C TRP A 71 10.38 16.49 -18.54
N ASP A 72 11.55 16.52 -19.19
CA ASP A 72 11.75 16.02 -20.55
C ASP A 72 11.48 14.52 -20.63
N ASN A 73 11.88 13.73 -19.61
CA ASN A 73 11.61 12.29 -19.55
C ASN A 73 10.11 11.96 -19.63
N ILE A 74 9.27 12.78 -19.01
CA ILE A 74 7.81 12.62 -19.02
C ILE A 74 7.26 13.03 -20.39
N ALA A 75 7.68 14.17 -20.91
CA ALA A 75 7.24 14.64 -22.23
C ALA A 75 7.65 13.68 -23.36
N PHE A 76 8.87 13.14 -23.28
CA PHE A 76 9.41 12.13 -24.18
C PHE A 76 8.55 10.86 -24.15
N LEU A 77 8.24 10.34 -22.96
CA LEU A 77 7.41 9.15 -22.83
C LEU A 77 6.01 9.34 -23.47
N TRP A 78 5.39 10.50 -23.28
CA TRP A 78 4.04 10.77 -23.80
C TRP A 78 3.99 11.06 -25.30
N ASN A 79 4.96 11.80 -25.85
CA ASN A 79 4.90 12.29 -27.23
C ASN A 79 5.75 11.48 -28.21
N GLU A 80 6.87 10.92 -27.74
CA GLU A 80 7.87 10.28 -28.62
C GLU A 80 7.83 8.76 -28.55
N THR A 81 7.00 8.17 -27.67
CA THR A 81 6.89 6.71 -27.52
C THR A 81 5.46 6.21 -27.67
N THR A 82 5.30 4.89 -27.86
CA THR A 82 4.01 4.20 -27.91
C THR A 82 3.37 3.97 -26.53
N TYR A 83 3.90 4.61 -25.48
CA TYR A 83 3.40 4.49 -24.11
C TYR A 83 1.89 4.76 -23.95
N PRO A 84 1.29 5.82 -24.56
CA PRO A 84 -0.15 6.06 -24.42
C PRO A 84 -1.00 4.89 -24.94
N THR A 85 -0.57 4.26 -26.04
CA THR A 85 -1.23 3.09 -26.61
C THR A 85 -1.16 1.89 -25.65
N PHE A 86 -0.02 1.66 -25.00
CA PHE A 86 0.10 0.60 -24.00
C PHE A 86 -0.82 0.84 -22.80
N VAL A 87 -0.87 2.07 -22.29
CA VAL A 87 -1.76 2.44 -21.18
C VAL A 87 -3.22 2.19 -21.56
N LEU A 88 -3.65 2.62 -22.74
CA LEU A 88 -5.01 2.39 -23.22
C LEU A 88 -5.33 0.90 -23.40
N ASN A 89 -4.43 0.12 -24.00
CA ASN A 89 -4.62 -1.31 -24.18
C ASN A 89 -4.78 -2.04 -22.84
N THR A 90 -3.89 -1.76 -21.87
CA THR A 90 -3.99 -2.37 -20.54
C THR A 90 -5.25 -1.93 -19.81
N LEU A 91 -5.66 -0.67 -19.93
CA LEU A 91 -6.91 -0.18 -19.33
C LEU A 91 -8.12 -0.93 -19.89
N ILE A 92 -8.20 -1.08 -21.21
CA ILE A 92 -9.31 -1.78 -21.88
C ILE A 92 -9.35 -3.24 -21.44
N VAL A 93 -8.19 -3.92 -21.43
CA VAL A 93 -8.09 -5.32 -20.99
C VAL A 93 -8.48 -5.46 -19.52
N ALA A 94 -7.97 -4.59 -18.64
CA ALA A 94 -8.29 -4.63 -17.21
C ALA A 94 -9.80 -4.44 -16.96
N LEU A 95 -10.43 -3.47 -17.64
CA LEU A 95 -11.87 -3.25 -17.55
C LEU A 95 -12.68 -4.44 -18.05
N ALA A 96 -12.29 -5.01 -19.20
CA ALA A 96 -12.94 -6.19 -19.75
C ALA A 96 -12.86 -7.38 -18.77
N VAL A 97 -11.69 -7.61 -18.18
CA VAL A 97 -11.48 -8.66 -17.17
C VAL A 97 -12.37 -8.42 -15.96
N VAL A 98 -12.38 -7.22 -15.39
CA VAL A 98 -13.22 -6.89 -14.22
C VAL A 98 -14.70 -7.14 -14.51
N VAL A 99 -15.20 -6.69 -15.67
CA VAL A 99 -16.60 -6.88 -16.05
C VAL A 99 -16.93 -8.37 -16.17
N ILE A 100 -16.12 -9.15 -16.88
CA ILE A 100 -16.33 -10.59 -17.05
C ILE A 100 -16.27 -11.31 -15.70
N THR A 101 -15.28 -10.97 -14.85
CA THR A 101 -15.13 -11.55 -13.52
C THR A 101 -16.35 -11.26 -12.65
N VAL A 102 -16.84 -10.03 -12.61
CA VAL A 102 -18.04 -9.68 -11.82
C VAL A 102 -19.25 -10.43 -12.35
N LEU A 103 -19.47 -10.45 -13.67
CA LEU A 103 -20.60 -11.15 -14.27
C LEU A 103 -20.58 -12.67 -14.00
N ALA A 104 -19.40 -13.27 -13.89
CA ALA A 104 -19.26 -14.70 -13.57
C ALA A 104 -19.35 -14.98 -12.06
N VAL A 105 -18.67 -14.17 -11.23
CA VAL A 105 -18.54 -14.42 -9.79
C VAL A 105 -19.81 -14.08 -9.02
N VAL A 106 -20.54 -13.02 -9.40
CA VAL A 106 -21.79 -12.62 -8.73
C VAL A 106 -22.84 -13.74 -8.73
N PRO A 107 -23.24 -14.32 -9.88
CA PRO A 107 -24.21 -15.41 -9.89
C PRO A 107 -23.66 -16.69 -9.24
N ALA A 108 -22.36 -16.98 -9.37
CA ALA A 108 -21.73 -18.12 -8.71
C ALA A 108 -21.79 -17.99 -7.17
N ALA A 109 -21.45 -16.82 -6.62
CA ALA A 109 -21.54 -16.54 -5.19
C ALA A 109 -23.00 -16.57 -4.69
N TYR A 110 -23.95 -16.05 -5.49
CA TYR A 110 -25.37 -16.12 -5.17
C TYR A 110 -25.88 -17.56 -5.14
N ALA A 111 -25.51 -18.38 -6.12
CA ALA A 111 -25.85 -19.79 -6.15
C ALA A 111 -25.29 -20.52 -4.93
N LEU A 112 -24.00 -20.33 -4.61
CA LEU A 112 -23.37 -20.96 -3.44
C LEU A 112 -24.07 -20.62 -2.13
N THR A 113 -24.38 -19.35 -1.89
CA THR A 113 -25.06 -18.92 -0.65
C THR A 113 -26.49 -19.46 -0.56
N ARG A 114 -27.23 -19.50 -1.67
CA ARG A 114 -28.61 -19.98 -1.69
C ARG A 114 -28.74 -21.51 -1.71
N LEU A 115 -27.83 -22.23 -2.36
CA LEU A 115 -27.80 -23.70 -2.40
C LEU A 115 -27.20 -24.28 -1.12
N ALA A 116 -26.13 -23.70 -0.56
CA ALA A 116 -25.57 -24.16 0.71
C ALA A 116 -26.54 -23.96 1.89
N GLY A 117 -27.36 -22.89 1.86
CA GLY A 117 -28.38 -22.65 2.89
C GLY A 117 -29.55 -23.65 2.91
N ARG A 118 -29.67 -24.54 1.91
CA ARG A 118 -30.72 -25.58 1.85
C ARG A 118 -30.26 -26.99 2.22
N TRP A 119 -28.95 -27.22 2.29
CA TRP A 119 -28.33 -28.52 2.61
C TRP A 119 -27.59 -28.51 3.97
N GLY A 120 -27.64 -27.39 4.69
CA GLY A 120 -27.02 -27.21 6.01
C GLY A 120 -28.01 -27.22 7.18
N GLU A 121 -29.21 -27.77 6.97
CA GLU A 121 -30.05 -28.31 8.04
C GLU A 121 -29.95 -29.84 8.05
#